data_AF-U1QLF0-F1
#
_entry.id   AF-U1QLF0-F1
#
_cell.length_a   1.000
_cell.length_b   1.000
_cell.length_c   1.000
_cell.angle_alpha   90.00
_cell.angle_beta   90.00
_cell.angle_gamma   90.00
#
_symmetry.space_group_name_H-M   'P 1'
#
loop_
_entity.id
_entity.type
_entity.pdbx_description
1 polymer ?
#
loop_
_entity_poly.entity_id
_entity_poly.type
_entity_poly.pdbx_seq_one_letter_code
_entity_poly.pdbx_strand_id
1 'polypeptide(L)'
;MDAVFTEALASSETGQAYSTVASRRAGETTADERHHAWEAFAATLRNDYATQLSAAATDDTAREALAALNVYVDRNAALDSGAIPEYADQAAAQEALKRGEKPETNPAYEQALAEATSAHATLTTCMPHWPVVF
;
A
#
# COMPACT_ATOMS: atom_id res chain seq x y z
N MET A 1 17.16 1.13 6.31
CA MET A 1 15.91 0.95 5.53
C MET A 1 15.63 2.12 4.60
N ASP A 2 15.46 3.35 5.10
CA ASP A 2 15.10 4.53 4.29
C ASP A 2 16.06 4.80 3.11
N ALA A 3 17.37 4.61 3.29
CA ALA A 3 18.34 4.73 2.20
C ALA A 3 18.06 3.75 1.05
N VAL A 4 17.76 2.49 1.35
CA VAL A 4 17.41 1.45 0.35
C VAL A 4 16.12 1.84 -0.37
N PHE A 5 15.14 2.39 0.36
CA PHE A 5 13.92 2.94 -0.24
C PHE A 5 14.23 4.05 -1.25
N THR A 6 15.02 5.07 -0.87
CA THR A 6 15.33 6.20 -1.76
C THR A 6 16.13 5.76 -2.99
N GLU A 7 17.06 4.82 -2.82
CA GLU A 7 17.81 4.22 -3.93
C GLU A 7 16.89 3.46 -4.87
N ALA A 8 16.01 2.61 -4.35
CA ALA A 8 15.03 1.87 -5.15
C ALA A 8 14.07 2.80 -5.90
N LEU A 9 13.59 3.85 -5.24
CA LEU A 9 12.72 4.85 -5.85
C LEU A 9 13.38 5.55 -7.04
N ALA A 10 14.69 5.82 -6.96
CA ALA A 10 15.44 6.47 -8.03
C ALA A 10 15.90 5.52 -9.15
N SER A 11 16.24 4.27 -8.81
CA SER A 11 16.91 3.33 -9.72
C SER A 11 16.00 2.28 -10.35
N SER A 12 14.89 1.92 -9.71
CA SER A 12 13.97 0.90 -10.24
C SER A 12 13.05 1.48 -11.32
N GLU A 13 12.67 0.63 -12.27
CA GLU A 13 11.72 0.99 -13.33
C GLU A 13 10.37 1.43 -12.74
N THR A 14 9.85 0.70 -11.75
CA THR A 14 8.59 1.03 -11.07
C THR A 14 8.70 2.30 -10.22
N GLY A 15 9.84 2.56 -9.59
CA GLY A 15 10.12 3.81 -8.87
C GLY A 15 10.15 5.03 -9.80
N GLN A 16 10.75 4.89 -10.98
CA GLN A 16 10.76 5.93 -12.02
C GLN A 16 9.37 6.15 -12.64
N ALA A 17 8.60 5.07 -12.85
CA ALA A 17 7.22 5.14 -13.31
C ALA A 17 6.34 5.91 -12.31
N TYR A 18 6.43 5.58 -11.02
CA TYR A 18 5.75 6.32 -9.96
C TYR A 18 6.19 7.78 -9.92
N SER A 19 7.49 8.06 -9.95
CA SER A 19 8.03 9.44 -9.92
C SER A 19 7.55 10.26 -11.12
N THR A 20 7.43 9.65 -12.29
CA THR A 20 6.86 10.28 -13.50
C THR A 20 5.39 10.62 -13.31
N VAL A 21 4.61 9.70 -12.74
CA VAL A 21 3.17 9.89 -12.48
C VAL A 21 2.94 10.93 -11.37
N ALA A 22 3.79 10.94 -10.34
CA ALA A 22 3.73 11.87 -9.21
C ALA A 22 4.16 13.30 -9.56
N SER A 23 4.98 13.48 -10.60
CA SER A 23 5.44 14.80 -11.07
C SER A 23 4.50 15.48 -12.06
N ARG A 24 3.47 14.78 -12.55
CA ARG A 24 2.44 15.37 -13.44
C ARG A 24 1.58 16.38 -12.69
N ARG A 25 1.02 17.34 -13.43
CA ARG A 25 0.20 18.40 -12.81
C ARG A 25 -1.13 17.84 -12.31
N ALA A 26 -1.72 18.52 -11.32
CA ALA A 26 -3.05 18.20 -10.84
C ALA A 26 -4.05 18.23 -12.02
N GLY A 27 -4.73 17.10 -12.26
CA GLY A 27 -5.65 16.90 -13.40
C GLY A 27 -5.05 16.17 -14.61
N GLU A 28 -3.75 15.92 -14.63
CA GLU A 28 -3.09 15.11 -15.67
C GLU A 28 -2.99 13.62 -15.31
N THR A 29 -3.17 13.28 -14.04
CA THR A 29 -3.24 11.90 -13.52
C THR A 29 -4.41 11.73 -12.57
N THR A 30 -5.07 10.57 -12.64
CA THR A 30 -6.10 10.21 -11.68
C THR A 30 -5.47 9.80 -10.34
N ALA A 31 -6.26 9.76 -9.28
CA ALA A 31 -5.81 9.20 -8.00
C ALA A 31 -5.49 7.70 -8.14
N ASP A 32 -6.29 7.00 -8.95
CA ASP A 32 -6.18 5.58 -9.27
C ASP A 32 -4.86 5.24 -9.99
N GLU A 33 -4.49 6.01 -11.02
CA GLU A 33 -3.22 5.85 -11.73
C GLU A 33 -2.01 6.05 -10.80
N ARG A 34 -2.09 7.03 -9.89
CA ARG A 34 -1.05 7.28 -8.88
C ARG A 34 -0.96 6.12 -7.89
N HIS A 35 -2.10 5.62 -7.45
CA HIS A 35 -2.19 4.51 -6.52
C HIS A 35 -1.59 3.24 -7.11
N HIS A 36 -2.01 2.84 -8.31
CA HIS A 36 -1.47 1.65 -8.98
C HIS A 36 0.03 1.74 -9.27
N ALA A 37 0.52 2.91 -9.72
CA ALA A 37 1.96 3.10 -9.94
C ALA A 37 2.75 2.96 -8.63
N TRP A 38 2.19 3.45 -7.53
CA TRP A 38 2.77 3.31 -6.20
C TRP A 38 2.77 1.88 -5.70
N GLU A 39 1.66 1.15 -5.82
CA GLU A 39 1.56 -0.25 -5.40
C GLU A 39 2.54 -1.14 -6.18
N ALA A 40 2.70 -0.90 -7.48
CA ALA A 40 3.68 -1.59 -8.30
C ALA A 40 5.11 -1.35 -7.77
N PHE A 41 5.45 -0.11 -7.42
CA PHE A 41 6.74 0.20 -6.81
C PHE A 41 6.90 -0.44 -5.42
N ALA A 42 5.90 -0.36 -4.55
CA ALA A 42 5.95 -0.96 -3.22
C ALA A 42 6.16 -2.49 -3.30
N ALA A 43 5.53 -3.15 -4.27
CA ALA A 43 5.75 -4.57 -4.56
C ALA A 43 7.18 -4.84 -5.05
N THR A 44 7.72 -4.05 -5.98
CA THR A 44 9.13 -4.15 -6.42
C THR A 44 10.08 -3.94 -5.24
N LEU A 45 9.86 -2.94 -4.40
CA LEU A 45 10.66 -2.66 -3.21
C LEU A 45 10.67 -3.88 -2.28
N ARG A 46 9.50 -4.44 -1.95
CA ARG A 46 9.40 -5.63 -1.09
C ARG A 46 10.11 -6.84 -1.68
N ASN A 47 9.96 -7.10 -2.98
CA ASN A 47 10.43 -8.33 -3.61
C ASN A 47 11.89 -8.24 -4.04
N ASP A 48 12.21 -7.25 -4.88
CA ASP A 48 13.48 -7.19 -5.60
C ASP A 48 14.59 -6.61 -4.72
N TYR A 49 14.23 -5.82 -3.70
CA TYR A 49 15.16 -5.25 -2.72
C TYR A 49 15.12 -5.99 -1.37
N ALA A 50 14.45 -7.15 -1.27
CA ALA A 50 14.27 -7.89 -0.01
C ALA A 50 15.59 -8.14 0.75
N THR A 51 16.66 -8.50 0.02
CA THR A 51 17.99 -8.77 0.60
C THR A 51 18.60 -7.49 1.17
N GLN A 52 18.55 -6.40 0.43
CA GLN A 52 19.09 -5.09 0.82
C GLN A 52 18.31 -4.52 2.01
N LEU A 53 16.98 -4.65 1.99
CA LEU A 53 16.11 -4.23 3.10
C LEU A 53 16.42 -5.02 4.36
N SER A 54 16.55 -6.35 4.26
CA SER A 54 16.92 -7.20 5.39
C SER A 54 18.30 -6.83 5.96
N ALA A 55 19.28 -6.55 5.11
CA ALA A 55 20.61 -6.11 5.52
C ALA A 55 20.58 -4.71 6.18
N ALA A 56 19.69 -3.83 5.73
CA ALA A 56 19.52 -2.48 6.25
C ALA A 56 18.58 -2.38 7.48
N ALA A 57 18.04 -3.50 7.96
CA ALA A 57 17.17 -3.61 9.13
C ALA A 57 17.97 -3.90 10.41
N THR A 58 18.94 -3.05 10.73
CA THR A 58 19.93 -3.30 11.80
C THR A 58 19.44 -2.91 13.21
N ASP A 59 18.50 -1.97 13.31
CA ASP A 59 17.91 -1.50 14.57
C ASP A 59 16.42 -1.85 14.67
N ASP A 60 15.81 -1.62 15.83
CA ASP A 60 14.39 -1.95 16.06
C ASP A 60 13.47 -1.18 15.11
N THR A 61 13.73 0.12 14.86
CA THR A 61 12.96 0.97 13.94
C THR A 61 13.00 0.41 12.53
N ALA A 62 14.19 0.00 12.08
CA ALA A 62 14.38 -0.54 10.74
C ALA A 62 13.75 -1.94 10.58
N ARG A 63 13.76 -2.77 11.63
CA ARG A 63 13.03 -4.06 11.64
C ARG A 63 11.52 -3.86 11.64
N GLU A 64 11.03 -2.88 12.39
CA GLU A 64 9.61 -2.51 12.42
C GLU A 64 9.14 -1.99 11.05
N ALA A 65 9.94 -1.14 10.39
CA ALA A 65 9.68 -0.68 9.03
C ALA A 65 9.60 -1.85 8.03
N LEU A 66 10.51 -2.81 8.12
CA LEU A 66 10.51 -3.97 7.22
C LEU A 66 9.26 -4.85 7.44
N ALA A 67 8.89 -5.09 8.70
CA ALA A 67 7.66 -5.83 9.02
C ALA A 67 6.41 -5.09 8.49
N ALA A 68 6.33 -3.77 8.71
CA ALA A 68 5.24 -2.95 8.21
C ALA A 68 5.18 -2.95 6.67
N LEU A 69 6.32 -2.92 5.97
CA LEU A 69 6.36 -2.96 4.51
C LEU A 69 5.73 -4.25 3.97
N ASN A 70 6.05 -5.39 4.59
CA ASN A 70 5.47 -6.67 4.21
C ASN A 70 3.94 -6.67 4.39
N VAL A 71 3.46 -6.23 5.56
CA VAL A 71 2.02 -6.15 5.84
C VAL A 71 1.33 -5.19 4.87
N TYR A 72 1.91 -4.02 4.62
CA TYR A 72 1.36 -3.01 3.73
C TYR A 72 1.16 -3.57 2.31
N VAL A 73 2.19 -4.18 1.73
CA VAL A 73 2.10 -4.70 0.35
C VAL A 73 1.17 -5.92 0.28
N ASP A 74 1.23 -6.84 1.25
CA ASP A 74 0.38 -8.03 1.25
C ASP A 74 -1.11 -7.68 1.39
N ARG A 75 -1.44 -6.71 2.26
CA ARG A 75 -2.83 -6.29 2.47
C ARG A 75 -3.38 -5.48 1.31
N ASN A 76 -2.62 -4.52 0.80
CA ASN A 76 -3.09 -3.76 -0.36
C ASN A 76 -3.28 -4.66 -1.59
N ALA A 77 -2.36 -5.59 -1.86
CA ALA A 77 -2.55 -6.55 -2.96
C ALA A 77 -3.80 -7.44 -2.77
N ALA A 78 -4.11 -7.86 -1.54
CA ALA A 78 -5.30 -8.66 -1.25
C ALA A 78 -6.61 -7.86 -1.36
N LEU A 79 -6.57 -6.58 -1.01
CA LEU A 79 -7.69 -5.64 -1.15
C LEU A 79 -7.94 -5.28 -2.61
N ASP A 80 -6.89 -4.92 -3.35
CA ASP A 80 -6.98 -4.50 -4.77
C ASP A 80 -7.40 -5.65 -5.69
N SER A 81 -6.86 -6.86 -5.49
CA SER A 81 -7.27 -8.04 -6.27
C SER A 81 -8.69 -8.53 -5.98
N GLY A 82 -9.35 -7.99 -4.94
CA GLY A 82 -10.65 -8.47 -4.47
C GLY A 82 -10.60 -9.86 -3.81
N ALA A 83 -9.41 -10.37 -3.48
CA ALA A 83 -9.26 -11.61 -2.73
C ALA A 83 -9.95 -11.54 -1.35
N ILE A 84 -10.02 -10.32 -0.79
CA ILE A 84 -10.86 -10.00 0.36
C ILE A 84 -11.99 -9.09 -0.12
N PRO A 85 -13.21 -9.61 -0.36
CA PRO A 85 -14.32 -8.79 -0.84
C PRO A 85 -14.80 -7.83 0.25
N GLU A 86 -15.18 -6.62 -0.15
CA GLU A 86 -15.69 -5.55 0.75
C GLU A 86 -16.94 -5.97 1.52
N TYR A 87 -17.82 -6.76 0.90
CA TYR A 87 -19.06 -7.25 1.49
C TYR A 87 -19.02 -8.77 1.60
N ALA A 88 -19.46 -9.30 2.75
CA ALA A 88 -19.53 -10.75 2.98
C ALA A 88 -20.55 -11.42 2.04
N ASP A 89 -21.63 -10.71 1.70
CA ASP A 89 -22.62 -11.09 0.70
C ASP A 89 -22.94 -9.89 -0.20
N GLN A 90 -22.46 -9.93 -1.44
CA GLN A 90 -22.67 -8.85 -2.40
C GLN A 90 -24.13 -8.67 -2.79
N ALA A 91 -24.92 -9.76 -2.86
CA ALA A 91 -26.32 -9.68 -3.21
C ALA A 91 -27.13 -9.04 -2.07
N ALA A 92 -26.87 -9.46 -0.83
CA ALA A 92 -27.48 -8.84 0.34
C ALA A 92 -27.08 -7.37 0.49
N ALA A 93 -25.82 -7.03 0.21
CA ALA A 93 -25.33 -5.65 0.22
C ALA A 93 -26.05 -4.78 -0.82
N GLN A 94 -26.18 -5.28 -2.06
CA GLN A 94 -26.90 -4.56 -3.11
C GLN A 94 -28.37 -4.34 -2.74
N GLU A 95 -29.02 -5.33 -2.14
CA GLU A 95 -30.41 -5.19 -1.69
C GLU A 95 -30.55 -4.21 -0.50
N ALA A 96 -29.61 -4.21 0.45
CA ALA A 96 -29.57 -3.22 1.52
C ALA A 96 -29.41 -1.79 0.97
N LEU A 97 -28.50 -1.58 0.02
CA LEU A 97 -28.32 -0.28 -0.65
C LEU A 97 -29.60 0.19 -1.35
N LYS A 98 -30.31 -0.71 -2.05
CA LYS A 98 -31.60 -0.38 -2.69
C LYS A 98 -32.68 0.03 -1.69
N ARG A 99 -32.64 -0.51 -0.46
CA ARG A 99 -33.53 -0.13 0.64
C ARG A 99 -33.07 1.13 1.39
N GLY A 100 -31.92 1.69 1.05
CA GLY A 100 -31.32 2.83 1.76
C GLY A 100 -30.67 2.45 3.10
N GLU A 101 -30.41 1.15 3.31
CA GLU A 101 -29.74 0.61 4.49
C GLU A 101 -28.23 0.54 4.26
N LYS A 102 -27.44 0.64 5.33
CA LYS A 102 -25.99 0.41 5.28
C LYS A 102 -25.73 -1.11 5.16
N PRO A 103 -25.05 -1.59 4.12
CA PRO A 103 -24.67 -2.99 4.00
C PRO A 103 -23.76 -3.44 5.12
N GLU A 104 -23.81 -4.73 5.43
CA GLU A 104 -22.83 -5.37 6.31
C GLU A 104 -21.50 -5.55 5.55
N THR A 105 -20.47 -4.88 6.03
CA THR A 105 -19.10 -5.01 5.53
C THR A 105 -18.50 -6.34 5.99
N ASN A 106 -17.65 -6.92 5.16
CA ASN A 106 -16.90 -8.10 5.52
C ASN A 106 -15.91 -7.76 6.65
N PRO A 107 -15.99 -8.40 7.83
CA PRO A 107 -15.05 -8.13 8.92
C PRO A 107 -13.58 -8.35 8.52
N ALA A 108 -13.32 -9.29 7.60
CA ALA A 108 -11.97 -9.53 7.09
C ALA A 108 -11.46 -8.37 6.21
N TYR A 109 -12.36 -7.68 5.49
CA TYR A 109 -12.01 -6.48 4.72
C TYR A 109 -11.66 -5.33 5.64
N GLU A 110 -12.49 -5.06 6.65
CA GLU A 110 -12.22 -4.01 7.63
C GLU A 110 -10.92 -4.26 8.39
N GLN A 111 -10.66 -5.53 8.77
CA GLN A 111 -9.40 -5.91 9.41
C GLN A 111 -8.20 -5.70 8.47
N ALA A 112 -8.29 -6.15 7.22
CA ALA A 112 -7.21 -5.97 6.25
C ALA A 112 -6.91 -4.49 5.97
N LEU A 113 -7.95 -3.67 5.87
CA LEU A 113 -7.82 -2.22 5.71
C LEU A 113 -7.16 -1.56 6.94
N ALA A 114 -7.56 -1.96 8.15
CA ALA A 114 -6.96 -1.48 9.39
C ALA A 114 -5.47 -1.88 9.50
N GLU A 115 -5.13 -3.11 9.12
CA GLU A 115 -3.75 -3.60 9.08
C GLU A 115 -2.90 -2.83 8.06
N ALA A 116 -3.43 -2.59 6.84
CA ALA A 116 -2.75 -1.79 5.82
C ALA A 116 -2.54 -0.33 6.27
N THR A 117 -3.55 0.28 6.91
CA THR A 117 -3.50 1.65 7.43
C THR A 117 -2.47 1.79 8.55
N SER A 118 -2.48 0.84 9.50
CA SER A 118 -1.51 0.80 10.60
C SER A 118 -0.08 0.64 10.07
N ALA A 119 0.12 -0.29 9.13
CA ALA A 119 1.40 -0.49 8.49
C ALA A 119 1.89 0.77 7.76
N HIS A 120 1.00 1.48 7.04
CA HIS A 120 1.33 2.75 6.39
C HIS A 120 1.79 3.82 7.39
N ALA A 121 1.10 3.94 8.54
CA ALA A 121 1.46 4.88 9.59
C ALA A 121 2.84 4.57 10.20
N THR A 122 3.14 3.28 10.43
CA THR A 122 4.47 2.83 10.87
C THR A 122 5.54 3.16 9.83
N LEU A 123 5.30 2.87 8.54
CA LEU A 123 6.25 3.17 7.47
C LEU A 123 6.55 4.67 7.38
N THR A 124 5.53 5.51 7.47
CA THR A 124 5.68 6.97 7.49
C THR A 124 6.48 7.46 8.70
N THR A 125 6.35 6.79 9.83
CA THR A 125 7.10 7.12 11.06
C THR A 125 8.56 6.67 10.96
N CYS A 126 8.81 5.49 10.41
CA CYS A 126 10.13 4.86 10.39
C CYS A 126 10.98 5.26 9.16
N MET A 127 10.35 5.71 8.07
CA MET A 127 11.01 6.08 6.81
C MET A 127 10.54 7.47 6.37
N PRO A 128 11.33 8.53 6.63
CA PRO A 128 10.94 9.91 6.34
C PRO A 128 10.63 10.20 4.87
N HIS A 129 11.21 9.43 3.94
CA HIS A 129 10.94 9.59 2.51
C HIS A 129 9.74 8.76 2.02
N TRP A 130 9.15 7.93 2.88
CA TRP A 130 7.91 7.24 2.57
C TRP A 130 6.77 8.27 2.48
N PRO A 131 5.97 8.27 1.40
CA PRO A 131 4.93 9.25 1.20
C PRO A 131 3.82 9.10 2.24
N VAL A 132 3.37 10.24 2.78
CA VAL A 132 2.25 10.36 3.75
C VAL A 132 0.88 10.28 3.07
N VAL A 133 0.85 10.22 1.74
CA VAL A 133 -0.36 10.46 0.94
C VAL A 133 -0.86 9.18 0.31
N PHE A 134 -2.00 8.66 0.81
CA PHE A 134 -3.13 8.13 0.03
C PHE A 134 -4.43 8.38 0.81
#